data_AF-A0A0S8II83-F1
#
_entry.id   AF-A0A0S8II83-F1
#
_cell.length_a   1.000
_cell.length_b   1.000
_cell.length_c   1.000
_cell.angle_alpha   90.00
_cell.angle_beta   90.00
_cell.angle_gamma   90.00
#
_symmetry.space_group_name_H-M   'P 1'
#
loop_
_entity.id
_entity.type
_entity.pdbx_description
1 polymer ?
#
loop_
_entity_poly.entity_id
_entity_poly.type
_entity_poly.pdbx_seq_one_letter_code
_entity_poly.pdbx_strand_id
1 'polypeptide(L)' 'MAKKVKTFAEKAMGKKSDAPVCPKCGEAYTPILVVNSEKNEEDNQWKFARKIAKLCKCNEKEVFA' A
#
# COMPACT_ATOMS: atom_id res chain seq x y z
N MET A 1 6.17 33.72 -22.90
CA MET A 1 5.42 32.47 -22.66
C MET A 1 5.05 32.41 -21.17
N ALA A 2 3.82 32.77 -20.81
CA ALA A 2 3.41 32.86 -19.41
C ALA A 2 3.29 31.44 -18.81
N LYS A 3 4.11 31.16 -17.79
CA LYS A 3 4.12 29.90 -17.04
C LYS A 3 2.78 29.79 -16.32
N LYS A 4 1.89 28.87 -16.73
CA LYS A 4 0.60 28.63 -16.06
C LYS A 4 0.84 28.44 -14.56
N VAL A 5 0.44 29.45 -13.77
CA VAL A 5 0.54 29.43 -12.31
C VAL A 5 -0.52 28.46 -11.82
N LYS A 6 -0.13 27.20 -11.61
CA LYS A 6 -1.03 26.21 -11.00
C LYS A 6 -1.32 26.68 -9.58
N THR A 7 -2.54 27.13 -9.34
CA THR A 7 -3.04 27.47 -8.02
C THR A 7 -2.93 26.26 -7.08
N PHE A 8 -2.86 26.48 -5.76
CA PHE A 8 -2.77 25.38 -4.79
C PHE A 8 -3.92 24.38 -4.95
N ALA A 9 -5.12 24.89 -5.26
CA ALA A 9 -6.29 24.08 -5.55
C ALA A 9 -6.08 23.14 -6.75
N GLU A 10 -5.52 23.61 -7.87
CA GLU A 10 -5.22 22.76 -9.03
C GLU A 10 -4.12 21.72 -8.76
N LYS A 11 -3.15 22.03 -7.88
CA LYS A 11 -2.15 21.05 -7.44
C LYS A 11 -2.73 19.99 -6.50
N ALA A 12 -3.68 20.36 -5.65
CA ALA A 12 -4.35 19.44 -4.73
C ALA A 12 -5.26 18.46 -5.48
N MET A 13 -6.00 18.93 -6.49
CA MET A 13 -6.91 18.09 -7.27
C MET A 13 -6.20 17.20 -8.31
N GLY A 14 -4.98 17.55 -8.72
CA GLY A 14 -4.21 16.83 -9.73
C GLY A 14 -3.59 15.50 -9.28
N LYS A 15 -3.70 15.12 -8.00
CA LYS A 15 -3.26 13.82 -7.49
C LYS A 15 -4.42 12.81 -7.48
N LYS A 16 -4.99 12.51 -8.64
CA LYS A 16 -5.64 11.22 -8.84
C LYS A 16 -4.53 10.23 -9.16
N SER A 17 -3.85 9.76 -8.10
CA SER A 17 -2.92 8.66 -8.21
C SER A 17 -3.64 7.51 -8.91
N ASP A 18 -3.03 7.00 -9.97
CA ASP A 18 -3.39 5.73 -10.65
C ASP A 18 -3.15 4.59 -9.65
N ALA A 19 -3.95 4.60 -8.59
CA ALA A 19 -3.86 3.64 -7.52
C ALA A 19 -4.41 2.35 -8.12
N PRO A 20 -3.65 1.24 -8.07
CA PRO A 20 -4.15 -0.02 -8.57
C PRO A 20 -5.48 -0.31 -7.85
N VAL A 21 -6.51 -0.54 -8.64
CA VAL A 21 -7.86 -0.84 -8.16
C VAL A 21 -8.01 -2.35 -8.06
N CYS A 22 -8.61 -2.83 -6.99
CA CYS A 22 -8.89 -4.25 -6.85
C CYS A 22 -9.99 -4.66 -7.86
N PRO A 23 -9.75 -5.67 -8.73
CA PRO A 23 -10.74 -6.12 -9.70
C PRO A 23 -11.96 -6.82 -9.08
N LYS A 24 -11.92 -7.16 -7.78
CA LYS A 24 -13.03 -7.83 -7.08
C LYS A 24 -13.98 -6.87 -6.36
N CYS A 25 -13.46 -5.80 -5.73
CA CYS A 25 -14.29 -4.85 -4.97
C CYS A 25 -14.32 -3.44 -5.57
N GLY A 26 -13.51 -3.14 -6.58
CA GLY A 26 -13.46 -1.81 -7.19
C GLY A 26 -12.85 -0.73 -6.29
N GLU A 27 -12.36 -1.08 -5.11
CA GLU A 27 -11.69 -0.18 -4.17
C GLU A 27 -10.19 -0.07 -4.47
N ALA A 28 -9.61 1.09 -4.20
CA ALA A 28 -8.18 1.32 -4.32
C ALA A 28 -7.42 0.50 -3.28
N TYR A 29 -6.31 -0.14 -3.68
CA TYR A 29 -5.45 -0.84 -2.73
C TYR A 29 -4.76 0.13 -1.77
N THR A 30 -4.89 -0.12 -0.48
CA THR A 30 -4.13 0.59 0.56
C THR A 30 -2.82 -0.14 0.81
N PRO A 31 -1.65 0.50 0.62
CA PRO A 31 -0.38 -0.13 0.96
C PRO A 31 -0.23 -0.20 2.49
N ILE A 32 0.02 -1.39 3.02
CA ILE A 32 0.29 -1.62 4.44
C ILE A 32 1.62 -2.35 4.62
N LEU A 33 2.28 -2.12 5.75
CA LEU A 33 3.48 -2.84 6.15
C LEU A 33 3.07 -3.99 7.08
N VAL A 34 3.27 -5.21 6.61
CA VAL A 34 3.04 -6.44 7.39
C VAL A 34 4.34 -6.85 8.04
N VAL A 35 4.31 -7.10 9.34
CA VAL A 35 5.48 -7.51 10.12
C VAL A 35 5.19 -8.86 10.74
N ASN A 36 5.81 -9.91 10.20
CA ASN A 36 5.69 -11.27 10.71
C ASN A 36 6.94 -11.66 11.47
N SER A 37 6.76 -12.24 12.65
CA SER A 37 7.84 -12.85 13.43
C SER A 37 8.05 -14.28 12.95
N GLU A 38 9.06 -14.48 12.11
CA GLU A 38 9.43 -15.80 11.58
C GLU A 38 10.66 -16.31 12.35
N LYS A 39 10.61 -17.56 12.83
CA LYS A 39 11.76 -18.20 13.47
C LYS A 39 12.68 -18.71 12.37
N ASN A 40 13.92 -18.23 12.32
CA ASN A 40 14.90 -18.77 11.39
C ASN A 40 15.37 -20.15 11.89
N GLU A 41 15.03 -21.22 11.17
CA GLU A 41 15.39 -22.60 11.56
C GLU A 41 16.92 -22.82 11.55
N GLU A 42 17.67 -22.09 10.72
CA GLU A 42 19.14 -22.18 10.67
C GLU A 42 19.83 -21.55 11.90
N ASP A 43 19.38 -20.38 12.35
CA ASP A 43 20.04 -19.64 13.45
C ASP A 43 19.34 -19.83 14.80
N ASN A 44 18.19 -20.49 14.86
CA ASN A 44 17.28 -20.53 16.02
C ASN A 44 16.89 -19.14 16.60
N GLN A 45 17.04 -18.08 15.80
CA GLN A 45 16.74 -16.71 16.18
C GLN A 45 15.38 -16.26 15.62
N TRP A 46 14.69 -15.42 16.38
CA TRP A 46 13.46 -14.76 15.93
C TRP A 46 13.83 -13.55 15.07
N LYS A 47 13.39 -13.55 13.80
CA LYS A 47 13.59 -12.42 12.88
C LYS A 47 12.23 -11.82 12.52
N PHE A 48 12.19 -10.50 12.36
CA PHE A 48 10.99 -9.79 11.92
C PHE A 48 11.05 -9.59 10.41
N ALA A 49 10.25 -10.34 9.67
CA ALA A 49 10.08 -10.17 8.23
C ALA A 49 9.10 -9.03 7.97
N ARG A 50 9.54 -8.01 7.22
CA ARG A 50 8.72 -6.86 6.83
C ARG A 50 8.36 -7.00 5.35
N LYS A 51 7.07 -7.05 5.03
CA LYS A 51 6.57 -7.13 3.65
C LYS A 51 5.56 -6.02 3.40
N ILE A 52 5.72 -5.30 2.29
CA ILE A 52 4.74 -4.28 1.88
C ILE A 52 3.65 -4.99 1.08
N ALA A 53 2.45 -5.06 1.65
CA ALA A 53 1.29 -5.70 1.03
C ALA A 53 0.27 -4.64 0.58
N LYS A 54 -0.44 -4.95 -0.51
CA LYS A 54 -1.56 -4.15 -1.00
C LYS A 54 -2.85 -4.72 -0.43
N LEU A 55 -3.48 -4.00 0.50
CA LEU A 55 -4.72 -4.38 1.17
C LEU A 55 -5.92 -3.86 0.38
N CYS A 56 -6.94 -4.70 0.23
CA CYS A 56 -8.30 -4.30 -0.15
C CYS A 56 -9.26 -5.11 0.72
N LYS A 57 -10.55 -4.76 0.78
CA LYS A 57 -11.51 -5.47 1.64
C LYS A 57 -11.58 -6.99 1.43
N CYS A 58 -11.25 -7.45 0.22
CA CYS A 58 -11.19 -8.87 -0.09
C CYS A 58 -9.96 -9.57 0.50
N ASN A 59 -8.86 -8.86 0.67
CA ASN A 59 -7.54 -9.41 1.04
C ASN A 59 -7.22 -9.20 2.53
N GLU A 60 -8.07 -8.51 3.29
CA GLU A 60 -7.85 -8.22 4.72
C GLU A 60 -7.62 -9.51 5.51
N LYS A 61 -8.43 -10.54 5.28
CA LYS A 61 -8.35 -11.79 6.02
C LYS A 61 -7.06 -12.58 5.75
N GLU A 62 -6.50 -12.48 4.55
CA GLU A 62 -5.27 -13.19 4.19
C GLU A 62 -4.02 -12.46 4.70
N VAL A 63 -4.09 -11.14 4.85
CA VAL A 63 -2.93 -10.33 5.24
C VAL A 63 -2.78 -10.20 6.76
N PHE A 64 -3.87 -10.33 7.53
CA PHE A 64 -3.85 -10.33 8.99
C PHE A 64 -3.81 -11.72 9.63
N ALA A 65 -3.77 -12.80 8.82
CA ALA A 65 -3.68 -14.18 9.30
C ALA A 65 -2.24 -14.63 9.56
#